data_AF-F8E9U0-F1
#
_entry.id   AF-F8E9U0-F1
#
_cell.length_a   1.000
_cell.length_b   1.000
_cell.length_c   1.000
_cell.angle_alpha   90.00
_cell.angle_beta   90.00
_cell.angle_gamma   90.00
#
_symmetry.space_group_name_H-M   'P 1'
#
loop_
_entity.id
_entity.type
_entity.pdbx_description
1 polymer ?
#
loop_
_entity_poly.entity_id
_entity_poly.type
_entity_poly.pdbx_seq_one_letter_code
_entity_poly.pdbx_strand_id
1 'polypeptide(L)'
;MIYIALVIVMIVAVLITVLPVVRKEDLIFLDDMSDKSIPLEERKRSVYKTLGEIEFDYKMNKLSEKDYKRLNNLYRQKAVNLLKEEKEKSGDIDQEIEYKLSRLKKGEMYE
;
A
#
# COMPACT_ATOMS: atom_id res chain seq x y z
N MET A 1 28.72 6.31 -43.66
CA MET A 1 28.78 7.21 -42.48
C MET A 1 27.38 7.61 -41.98
N ILE A 2 26.55 8.25 -42.80
CA ILE A 2 25.21 8.73 -42.38
C ILE A 2 24.26 7.61 -41.88
N TYR A 3 24.27 6.44 -42.55
CA TYR A 3 23.43 5.31 -42.17
C TYR A 3 23.82 4.68 -40.82
N ILE A 4 25.12 4.67 -40.51
CA ILE A 4 25.64 4.16 -39.23
C ILE A 4 25.21 5.09 -38.09
N ALA A 5 25.27 6.41 -38.31
CA ALA A 5 24.80 7.39 -37.34
C ALA A 5 23.28 7.24 -37.07
N LEU A 6 22.48 7.02 -38.11
CA LEU A 6 21.04 6.77 -37.98
C LEU A 6 20.71 5.52 -37.15
N VAL A 7 21.45 4.43 -37.39
CA VAL A 7 21.27 3.17 -36.64
C VAL A 7 21.64 3.34 -35.16
N ILE A 8 22.73 4.06 -34.86
CA ILE A 8 23.15 4.33 -33.48
C ILE A 8 22.11 5.17 -32.73
N VAL A 9 21.57 6.21 -33.37
CA VAL A 9 20.51 7.04 -32.77
C VAL A 9 19.26 6.21 -32.46
N MET A 10 18.88 5.29 -33.36
CA MET A 10 17.72 4.43 -33.18
C MET A 10 17.93 3.45 -32.00
N ILE A 11 19.12 2.87 -31.87
CA ILE A 11 19.47 2.00 -30.73
C ILE A 11 19.46 2.77 -29.41
N VAL A 12 20.01 3.98 -29.38
CA VAL A 12 20.01 4.83 -28.16
C VAL A 12 18.59 5.22 -27.77
N ALA A 13 17.73 5.56 -28.72
CA ALA A 13 16.33 5.87 -28.47
C ALA A 13 15.59 4.66 -27.85
N VAL A 14 15.83 3.45 -28.37
CA VAL A 14 15.26 2.21 -27.81
C VAL A 14 15.79 1.91 -26.41
N LEU A 15 17.10 2.14 -26.16
CA LEU A 15 17.67 1.95 -24.84
C LEU A 15 17.07 2.92 -23.81
N ILE A 16 16.88 4.19 -24.18
CA ILE A 16 16.29 5.21 -23.31
C ILE A 16 14.81 4.92 -23.01
N THR A 17 14.07 4.28 -23.91
CA THR A 17 12.65 3.93 -23.66
C THR A 17 12.48 2.63 -22.87
N VAL A 18 13.33 1.63 -23.10
CA VAL A 18 13.24 0.32 -22.42
C VAL A 18 13.83 0.36 -21.00
N LEU A 19 14.90 1.13 -20.75
CA LEU A 19 15.53 1.24 -19.43
C LEU A 19 14.62 1.76 -18.29
N PRO A 20 13.80 2.80 -18.47
CA PRO A 20 12.94 3.31 -17.39
C PRO A 20 11.78 2.36 -17.06
N VAL A 21 11.33 1.55 -18.03
CA VAL A 21 10.27 0.56 -17.83
C VAL A 21 10.72 -0.53 -16.86
N VAL A 22 11.97 -1.00 -16.95
CA VAL A 22 12.45 -2.10 -16.09
C VAL A 22 12.75 -1.66 -14.65
N ARG A 23 12.80 -0.36 -14.36
CA ARG A 23 13.36 0.15 -13.08
C ARG A 23 12.45 1.06 -12.24
N LYS A 24 11.24 1.44 -12.69
CA LYS A 24 10.42 2.45 -11.98
C LYS A 24 8.94 2.12 -11.79
N GLU A 25 8.53 0.87 -11.95
CA GLU A 25 7.11 0.49 -11.80
C GLU A 25 6.63 0.47 -10.34
N ASP A 26 7.53 0.38 -9.36
CA ASP A 26 7.12 0.16 -7.96
C ASP A 26 6.77 1.45 -7.19
N LEU A 27 7.08 2.63 -7.72
CA LEU A 27 6.98 3.88 -6.94
C LEU A 27 5.70 4.72 -7.20
N ILE A 28 4.99 4.51 -8.30
CA ILE A 28 3.88 5.39 -8.69
C ILE A 28 2.53 4.95 -8.08
N PHE A 29 2.36 3.67 -7.74
CA PHE A 29 1.12 3.14 -7.17
C PHE A 29 1.07 3.14 -5.63
N LEU A 30 2.04 3.76 -4.97
CA LEU A 30 2.19 3.70 -3.50
C LEU A 30 1.66 4.93 -2.76
N ASP A 31 1.54 6.09 -3.41
CA ASP A 31 1.38 7.35 -2.70
C ASP A 31 -0.06 7.60 -2.18
N ASP A 32 -1.07 7.18 -2.95
CA ASP A 32 -2.47 7.54 -2.70
C ASP A 32 -3.10 6.87 -1.45
N MET A 33 -2.47 5.82 -0.91
CA MET A 33 -3.04 5.02 0.19
C MET A 33 -2.38 5.27 1.55
N SER A 34 -1.35 6.12 1.59
CA SER A 34 -0.68 6.52 2.83
C SER A 34 -1.31 7.78 3.45
N ASP A 35 -2.27 8.40 2.77
CA ASP A 35 -2.92 9.59 3.29
C ASP A 35 -3.63 9.26 4.62
N LYS A 36 -3.16 9.90 5.68
CA LYS A 36 -3.72 9.78 7.03
C LYS A 36 -5.03 10.56 7.20
N SER A 37 -5.40 11.39 6.22
CA SER A 37 -6.70 12.07 6.20
C SER A 37 -7.85 11.09 5.98
N ILE A 38 -7.62 9.99 5.25
CA ILE A 38 -8.64 8.99 4.94
C ILE A 38 -8.87 8.09 6.17
N PRO A 39 -10.14 7.86 6.58
CA PRO A 39 -10.46 6.96 7.68
C PRO A 39 -9.82 5.57 7.52
N LEU A 40 -9.33 5.01 8.63
CA LEU A 40 -8.68 3.68 8.65
C LEU A 40 -9.55 2.59 8.01
N GLU A 41 -10.85 2.59 8.28
CA GLU A 41 -11.81 1.64 7.71
C GLU A 41 -11.96 1.75 6.19
N GLU A 42 -11.87 2.97 5.66
CA GLU A 42 -11.94 3.21 4.22
C GLU A 42 -10.66 2.74 3.52
N ARG A 43 -9.49 2.99 4.12
CA ARG A 43 -8.20 2.46 3.65
C ARG A 43 -8.18 0.93 3.67
N LYS A 44 -8.68 0.29 4.73
CA LYS A 44 -8.83 -1.18 4.83
C LYS A 44 -9.72 -1.71 3.72
N ARG A 45 -10.91 -1.10 3.53
CA ARG A 45 -11.84 -1.48 2.46
C ARG A 45 -11.19 -1.39 1.08
N SER A 46 -10.46 -0.31 0.82
CA SER A 46 -9.78 -0.10 -0.46
C SER A 46 -8.72 -1.18 -0.71
N VAL A 47 -7.84 -1.44 0.26
CA VAL A 47 -6.80 -2.47 0.16
C VAL A 47 -7.39 -3.86 -0.06
N TYR A 48 -8.46 -4.23 0.65
CA TYR A 48 -9.12 -5.52 0.46
C TYR A 48 -9.82 -5.65 -0.88
N LYS A 49 -10.45 -4.56 -1.36
CA LYS A 49 -11.05 -4.53 -2.69
C LYS A 49 -9.98 -4.77 -3.76
N THR A 50 -8.87 -4.04 -3.70
CA THR A 50 -7.78 -4.20 -4.68
C THR A 50 -7.15 -5.59 -4.61
N LEU A 51 -7.02 -6.19 -3.42
CA LEU A 51 -6.54 -7.56 -3.29
C LEU A 51 -7.47 -8.56 -4.02
N GLY A 52 -8.79 -8.37 -3.89
CA GLY A 52 -9.78 -9.15 -4.62
C GLY A 52 -9.70 -8.96 -6.14
N GLU A 53 -9.50 -7.73 -6.60
CA GLU A 53 -9.31 -7.41 -8.03
C GLU A 53 -8.04 -8.08 -8.59
N ILE A 54 -6.92 -8.03 -7.87
CA ILE A 54 -5.67 -8.71 -8.25
C ILE A 54 -5.87 -10.22 -8.40
N GLU A 55 -6.54 -10.85 -7.43
CA GLU A 55 -6.84 -12.29 -7.48
C GLU A 55 -7.80 -12.64 -8.62
N PHE A 56 -8.79 -11.79 -8.88
CA PHE A 56 -9.72 -11.94 -9.99
C PHE A 56 -8.99 -11.85 -11.34
N ASP A 57 -8.17 -10.83 -11.55
CA ASP A 57 -7.43 -10.63 -12.80
C ASP A 57 -6.44 -11.77 -13.09
N TYR A 58 -5.80 -12.30 -12.06
CA TYR A 58 -4.97 -13.50 -12.20
C TYR A 58 -5.80 -14.73 -12.62
N LYS A 59 -6.94 -14.97 -11.96
CA LYS A 59 -7.85 -16.07 -12.33
C LYS A 59 -8.41 -15.94 -13.75
N MET A 60 -8.54 -14.71 -14.24
CA MET A 60 -8.99 -14.40 -15.59
C MET A 60 -7.86 -14.42 -16.63
N ASN A 61 -6.64 -14.84 -16.27
CA ASN A 61 -5.44 -14.82 -17.11
C ASN A 61 -5.10 -13.42 -17.67
N LYS A 62 -5.55 -12.35 -17.01
CA LYS A 62 -5.22 -10.96 -17.37
C LYS A 62 -3.90 -10.51 -16.74
N LEU A 63 -3.42 -11.23 -15.73
CA LEU A 63 -2.23 -10.91 -14.98
C LEU A 63 -1.24 -12.08 -15.03
N SER A 64 0.04 -11.79 -15.28
CA SER A 64 1.08 -12.83 -15.26
C SER A 64 1.30 -13.35 -13.83
N GLU A 65 1.79 -14.59 -13.68
CA GLU A 65 2.10 -15.14 -12.35
C GLU A 65 3.14 -14.29 -11.59
N LYS A 66 4.12 -13.74 -12.31
CA LYS A 66 5.14 -12.87 -11.75
C LYS A 66 4.53 -11.58 -11.19
N ASP A 67 3.66 -10.93 -11.98
CA ASP A 67 3.00 -9.69 -11.57
C ASP A 67 1.98 -9.94 -10.46
N TYR A 68 1.24 -11.05 -10.54
CA TYR A 68 0.36 -11.50 -9.47
C TYR A 68 1.11 -11.63 -8.15
N LYS A 69 2.22 -12.39 -8.13
CA LYS A 69 3.03 -12.56 -6.91
C LYS A 69 3.53 -11.22 -6.36
N ARG A 70 4.01 -10.33 -7.23
CA ARG A 70 4.47 -8.99 -6.83
C ARG A 70 3.34 -8.17 -6.20
N LEU A 71 2.23 -8.00 -6.91
CA LEU A 71 1.11 -7.16 -6.48
C LEU A 71 0.41 -7.72 -5.25
N ASN A 72 0.15 -9.03 -5.23
CA ASN A 72 -0.47 -9.72 -4.10
C ASN A 72 0.35 -9.57 -2.82
N ASN A 73 1.67 -9.75 -2.89
CA ASN A 73 2.54 -9.58 -1.72
C ASN A 73 2.54 -8.13 -1.22
N LEU A 74 2.62 -7.16 -2.12
CA LEU A 74 2.62 -5.74 -1.79
C LEU A 74 1.32 -5.33 -1.08
N TYR A 75 0.16 -5.72 -1.61
CA TYR A 75 -1.13 -5.37 -1.00
C TYR A 75 -1.42 -6.16 0.28
N ARG A 76 -0.92 -7.40 0.42
CA ARG A 76 -0.98 -8.14 1.69
C ARG A 76 -0.15 -7.46 2.78
N GLN A 77 1.03 -6.95 2.45
CA GLN A 77 1.84 -6.20 3.40
C GLN A 77 1.13 -4.90 3.84
N LYS A 78 0.50 -4.19 2.91
CA LYS A 78 -0.36 -3.03 3.24
C LYS A 78 -1.49 -3.41 4.19
N ALA A 79 -2.20 -4.51 3.93
CA ALA A 79 -3.27 -4.98 4.80
C ALA A 79 -2.77 -5.32 6.21
N VAL A 80 -1.61 -5.98 6.33
CA VAL A 80 -0.99 -6.27 7.63
C VAL A 80 -0.64 -5.00 8.39
N ASN A 81 -0.12 -3.97 7.71
CA ASN A 81 0.21 -2.70 8.36
C ASN A 81 -1.04 -1.97 8.87
N LEU A 82 -2.14 -1.96 8.11
CA LEU A 82 -3.41 -1.37 8.55
C LEU A 82 -4.01 -2.11 9.75
N LEU A 83 -3.88 -3.43 9.80
CA LEU A 83 -4.31 -4.22 10.97
C LEU A 83 -3.47 -3.94 12.23
N LYS A 84 -2.19 -3.59 12.06
CA LYS A 84 -1.35 -3.16 13.20
C LYS A 84 -1.79 -1.79 13.70
N GLU A 85 -2.01 -0.84 12.79
CA GLU A 85 -2.52 0.50 13.13
C GLU A 85 -3.87 0.43 13.87
N GLU A 86 -4.76 -0.48 13.45
CA GLU A 86 -6.02 -0.74 14.14
C GLU A 86 -5.81 -1.20 15.59
N LYS A 87 -4.91 -2.18 15.80
CA LYS A 87 -4.60 -2.68 17.15
C LYS A 87 -3.98 -1.62 18.05
N GLU A 88 -3.06 -0.81 17.51
CA GLU A 88 -2.44 0.30 18.24
C GLU A 88 -3.51 1.31 18.68
N LYS A 89 -4.40 1.69 17.77
CA LYS A 89 -5.49 2.62 18.08
C LYS A 89 -6.47 2.08 19.12
N SER A 90 -6.80 0.79 19.06
CA SER A 90 -7.63 0.15 20.10
C SER A 90 -6.94 0.13 21.46
N GLY A 91 -5.64 -0.18 21.50
CA GLY A 91 -4.86 -0.17 22.74
C GLY A 91 -4.80 1.20 23.41
N ASP A 92 -4.60 2.27 22.64
CA ASP A 92 -4.62 3.65 23.15
C ASP A 92 -5.98 4.01 23.76
N ILE A 93 -7.08 3.59 23.14
CA ILE A 93 -8.44 3.82 23.64
C ILE A 93 -8.65 3.11 24.98
N ASP A 94 -8.23 1.85 25.09
CA ASP A 94 -8.38 1.07 26.32
C ASP A 94 -7.61 1.72 27.50
N GLN A 95 -6.39 2.20 27.23
CA GLN A 95 -5.58 2.93 28.23
C GLN A 95 -6.25 4.24 28.66
N GLU A 96 -6.83 4.99 27.72
CA GLU A 96 -7.52 6.24 28.05
C GLU A 96 -8.78 6.00 28.89
N ILE A 97 -9.52 4.92 28.61
CA ILE A 97 -10.69 4.52 29.40
C ILE A 97 -10.27 4.15 30.82
N GLU A 98 -9.25 3.31 30.98
CA GLU A 98 -8.74 2.90 32.29
C GLU A 98 -8.24 4.11 33.11
N TYR A 99 -7.53 5.04 32.46
CA TYR A 99 -7.12 6.28 33.09
C TYR A 99 -8.31 7.09 33.62
N LYS A 100 -9.38 7.28 32.82
CA LYS A 100 -10.59 8.01 33.23
C LYS A 100 -11.33 7.32 34.37
N LEU A 101 -11.45 5.99 34.32
CA LEU A 101 -12.08 5.21 35.41
C LEU A 101 -11.30 5.34 36.73
N SER A 102 -9.98 5.31 36.68
CA SER A 102 -9.13 5.46 37.88
C SER A 102 -9.28 6.85 38.54
N ARG A 103 -9.49 7.89 37.73
CA ARG A 103 -9.72 9.27 38.19
C ARG A 103 -11.09 9.42 38.84
N LEU A 104 -12.14 8.87 38.24
CA LEU A 104 -13.49 8.88 38.80
C LEU A 104 -13.55 8.14 40.14
N LYS A 105 -12.95 6.94 40.21
CA LYS A 105 -12.88 6.14 41.44
C LYS A 105 -12.12 6.85 42.57
N LYS A 106 -11.11 7.65 42.24
CA LYS A 106 -10.40 8.48 43.23
C LYS A 106 -11.23 9.70 43.64
N GLY A 107 -11.99 10.31 42.72
CA GLY A 107 -12.88 11.43 43.03
C GLY A 107 -13.99 11.07 44.03
N GLU A 108 -14.60 9.89 43.87
CA GLU A 108 -15.66 9.39 44.77
C GLU A 108 -15.16 8.90 46.15
N MET A 109 -13.85 8.79 46.36
CA MET A 109 -13.26 8.36 47.64
C MET A 109 -12.91 9.54 48.57
N TYR A 110 -13.02 10.78 48.08
CA TYR A 110 -12.75 12.01 48.84
C TYR A 110 -13.99 12.91 49.02
N GLU A 111 -15.18 12.44 48.64
CA GLU A 111 -16.48 12.97 49.11
C GLU A 111 -17.09 12.02 50.16
#